data_AF-A0A950M0X4-F1
#
_entry.id   AF-A0A950M0X4-F1
#
_cell.length_a   1.000
_cell.length_b   1.000
_cell.length_c   1.000
_cell.angle_alpha   90.00
_cell.angle_beta   90.00
_cell.angle_gamma   90.00
#
_symmetry.space_group_name_H-M   'P 1'
#
loop_
_entity.id
_entity.type
_entity.pdbx_description
1 polymer ?
#
loop_
_entity_poly.entity_id
_entity_poly.type
_entity_poly.pdbx_seq_one_letter_code
_entity_poly.pdbx_strand_id
1 'polypeptide(L)' 'MRDDPPRDLVGYGSRRPSADWPGGARVAVSFVLNYEEGGERNVADGDEHAEHYLVPEIVGLLPLAGRNRNV' A
#
# COMPACT_ATOMS: atom_id res chain seq x y z
N MET A 1 -23.98 22.58 -8.72
CA MET A 1 -22.99 21.64 -8.15
C MET A 1 -21.65 22.32 -8.32
N ARG A 2 -20.85 22.52 -7.27
CA ARG A 2 -19.53 23.11 -7.44
C ARG A 2 -18.67 22.08 -8.18
N ASP A 3 -18.02 22.49 -9.26
CA ASP A 3 -17.05 21.70 -10.03
C ASP A 3 -15.73 21.57 -9.27
N ASP A 4 -15.80 21.14 -8.00
CA ASP A 4 -14.61 20.96 -7.19
C ASP A 4 -13.87 19.70 -7.66
N PRO A 5 -12.56 19.76 -7.93
CA PRO A 5 -11.79 18.59 -8.36
C PRO A 5 -11.84 17.49 -7.28
N PRO A 6 -11.81 16.20 -7.65
CA PRO A 6 -11.98 15.08 -6.73
C PRO A 6 -10.80 14.88 -5.75
N ARG A 7 -9.79 15.75 -5.82
CA ARG A 7 -8.57 15.68 -5.04
C ARG A 7 -8.41 16.98 -4.28
N ASP A 8 -8.23 16.85 -2.96
CA ASP A 8 -7.70 17.93 -2.16
C ASP A 8 -6.18 18.02 -2.39
N LEU A 9 -5.74 19.06 -3.10
CA LEU A 9 -4.32 19.34 -3.34
C LEU A 9 -3.71 20.27 -2.28
N VAL A 10 -4.54 20.85 -1.41
CA VAL A 10 -4.12 21.87 -0.44
C VAL A 10 -3.95 21.27 0.95
N GLY A 11 -4.87 20.40 1.38
CA GLY A 11 -4.89 19.82 2.72
C GLY A 11 -4.87 20.89 3.80
N TYR A 12 -4.01 20.71 4.82
CA TYR A 12 -3.86 21.69 5.90
C TYR A 12 -3.17 23.01 5.48
N GLY A 13 -2.62 23.10 4.26
CA GLY A 13 -1.87 24.28 3.81
C GLY A 13 -0.75 24.67 4.78
N SER A 14 -0.59 25.97 5.02
CA SER A 14 0.42 26.50 5.96
C SER A 14 0.02 26.34 7.45
N ARG A 15 -1.26 26.08 7.75
CA ARG A 15 -1.80 26.03 9.12
C ARG A 15 -2.14 24.60 9.51
N ARG A 16 -1.12 23.87 9.94
CA ARG A 16 -1.23 22.49 10.43
C ARG A 16 -1.83 22.47 11.85
N PRO A 17 -2.67 21.49 12.20
CA PRO A 17 -3.14 21.32 13.57
C PRO A 17 -2.00 20.91 14.52
N SER A 18 -2.11 21.26 15.80
CA SER A 18 -1.30 20.63 16.84
C SER A 18 -1.76 19.19 17.01
N ALA A 19 -0.83 18.24 17.04
CA ALA A 19 -1.17 16.83 17.16
C ALA A 19 -1.45 16.39 18.61
N ASP A 20 -1.01 17.18 19.60
CA ASP A 20 -1.26 17.01 21.03
C ASP A 20 -1.10 15.56 21.53
N TRP A 21 -0.02 14.91 21.11
CA TRP A 21 0.24 13.52 21.46
C TRP A 21 0.35 13.33 22.98
N PRO A 22 -0.07 12.16 23.51
CA PRO A 22 0.00 11.87 24.94
C PRO A 22 1.38 12.15 25.53
N GLY A 23 1.41 12.78 26.71
CA GLY A 23 2.65 13.13 27.41
C GLY A 23 3.50 14.22 26.73
N GLY A 24 2.95 14.96 25.76
CA GLY A 24 3.71 15.97 25.02
C GLY A 24 4.73 15.37 24.06
N ALA A 25 4.50 14.14 23.59
CA ALA A 25 5.40 13.47 22.67
C ALA A 25 5.57 14.26 21.37
N ARG A 26 6.80 14.31 20.85
CA ARG A 26 7.12 15.08 19.63
C ARG A 26 6.85 14.32 18.34
N VAL A 27 6.69 13.00 18.42
CA VAL A 27 6.47 12.10 17.29
C VAL A 27 5.60 10.93 17.74
N ALA A 28 4.72 10.48 16.86
CA ALA A 28 4.01 9.21 17.00
C ALA A 28 4.66 8.19 16.06
N VAL A 29 5.00 7.02 16.59
CA VAL A 29 5.54 5.90 15.81
C VAL A 29 4.44 4.86 15.65
N SER A 30 4.20 4.41 14.41
CA SER A 30 3.18 3.39 14.10
C SER A 30 3.86 2.21 13.42
N PHE A 31 3.91 1.07 14.11
CA PHE A 31 4.30 -0.20 13.52
C PHE A 31 3.10 -0.80 12.81
N VAL A 32 3.28 -1.18 11.55
CA VAL A 32 2.27 -1.85 10.73
C VAL A 32 2.84 -3.19 10.31
N LEU A 33 2.14 -4.26 10.66
CA LEU A 33 2.44 -5.61 10.18
C LEU A 33 1.31 -6.00 9.23
N ASN A 34 1.64 -6.07 7.95
CA ASN A 34 0.74 -6.66 6.97
C ASN A 34 0.92 -8.17 7.05
N TYR A 35 -0.19 -8.89 6.99
CA TYR A 35 -0.21 -10.33 6.82
C TYR A 35 -1.04 -10.63 5.59
N GLU A 36 -0.36 -10.72 4.46
CA GLU A 36 -0.93 -10.96 3.14
C GLU A 36 -0.47 -12.31 2.59
N GLU A 37 0.39 -13.01 3.33
CA GLU A 37 0.93 -14.31 2.98
C GLU A 37 -0.18 -15.37 2.88
N GLY A 38 -0.28 -16.02 1.72
CA GLY A 38 -1.37 -16.93 1.34
C GLY A 38 -2.57 -16.22 0.70
N GLY A 39 -2.56 -14.89 0.62
CA GLY A 39 -3.54 -14.08 -0.11
C GLY A 39 -2.94 -13.39 -1.35
N GLU A 40 -1.69 -13.71 -1.71
CA GLU A 40 -1.07 -13.22 -2.91
C GLU A 40 -1.74 -13.80 -4.16
N ARG A 41 -1.59 -13.13 -5.31
CA ARG A 41 -2.09 -13.70 -6.56
C ARG A 41 -1.48 -15.07 -6.85
N ASN A 42 -2.32 -16.04 -7.14
CA ASN A 42 -1.92 -17.42 -7.34
C ASN A 42 -2.77 -18.09 -8.42
N VAL A 43 -2.08 -18.66 -9.41
CA VAL A 43 -2.75 -19.40 -10.51
C VAL A 43 -3.51 -20.61 -9.97
N ALA A 44 -3.04 -21.24 -8.90
CA ALA A 44 -3.74 -22.36 -8.26
C ALA A 44 -5.08 -21.93 -7.64
N ASP A 45 -5.19 -20.67 -7.23
CA ASP A 45 -6.40 -20.08 -6.64
C ASP A 45 -7.30 -19.40 -7.69
N GLY A 46 -6.92 -19.48 -8.98
CA GLY A 46 -7.72 -19.04 -10.12
C GLY A 46 -7.29 -17.71 -10.75
N ASP A 47 -6.19 -17.11 -10.31
CA ASP A 47 -5.68 -15.88 -10.92
C ASP A 47 -5.02 -16.14 -12.28
N GLU A 48 -5.11 -15.17 -13.20
CA GLU A 48 -4.49 -15.26 -14.53
C GLU A 48 -2.94 -15.32 -14.45
N HIS A 49 -2.37 -14.74 -13.39
CA HIS A 49 -0.94 -14.57 -13.17
C HIS A 49 -0.57 -14.77 -11.70
N ALA A 50 0.62 -15.31 -11.44
CA ALA A 50 1.21 -15.31 -10.10
C ALA A 50 1.59 -13.88 -9.65
N GLU A 51 1.73 -13.68 -8.34
CA GLU A 51 2.08 -12.39 -7.76
C GLU A 51 3.42 -11.85 -8.29
N HIS A 52 3.47 -10.53 -8.48
CA HIS A 52 4.61 -9.79 -9.01
C HIS A 52 4.88 -8.47 -8.25
N TYR A 53 4.03 -8.15 -7.27
CA TYR A 53 4.16 -6.99 -6.41
C TYR A 53 4.84 -7.36 -5.08
N LEU A 54 5.63 -6.45 -4.51
CA LEU A 54 6.38 -6.63 -3.25
C LEU A 54 7.29 -7.87 -3.18
N VAL A 55 7.62 -8.48 -4.32
CA VAL A 55 8.66 -9.51 -4.40
C VAL A 55 10.02 -8.88 -4.07
N PRO A 56 10.73 -9.36 -3.02
CA PRO A 56 11.92 -8.69 -2.49
C PRO A 56 13.13 -8.72 -3.43
N GLU A 57 13.11 -9.56 -4.47
CA GLU A 57 14.30 -9.87 -5.27
C GLU A 57 14.36 -9.14 -6.63
N ILE A 58 13.23 -8.74 -7.22
CA ILE A 58 13.22 -8.15 -8.57
C ILE A 58 12.15 -7.06 -8.70
N VAL A 59 12.57 -5.81 -8.57
CA VAL A 59 11.76 -4.63 -8.92
C VAL A 59 11.54 -4.61 -10.44
N GLY A 60 10.28 -4.59 -10.89
CA GLY A 60 9.92 -4.38 -12.29
C GLY A 60 9.80 -5.64 -13.16
N LEU A 61 9.72 -6.83 -12.55
CA LEU A 61 9.48 -8.06 -13.30
C LEU A 61 8.02 -8.12 -13.76
N LEU A 62 7.81 -8.32 -15.06
CA LEU A 62 6.47 -8.44 -15.63
C LEU A 62 5.84 -9.81 -15.30
N PRO A 63 4.52 -9.86 -14.99
CA PRO A 63 3.81 -11.12 -14.81
C PRO A 63 3.82 -11.95 -16.11
N LEU A 64 3.93 -13.27 -15.96
CA LEU A 64 3.83 -14.22 -17.07
C LEU A 64 2.58 -15.09 -16.89
N ALA A 65 1.77 -15.23 -17.95
CA ALA A 65 0.53 -16.01 -17.91
C ALA A 65 0.78 -17.49 -17.60
N GLY A 66 -0.02 -18.05 -16.68
CA GLY A 66 -0.04 -19.49 -16.39
C GLY A 66 1.22 -20.08 -15.73
N ARG A 67 2.24 -19.26 -15.42
CA ARG A 67 3.42 -19.73 -14.68
C ARG A 67 3.20 -19.54 -13.19
N ASN A 68 3.07 -20.66 -12.45
CA ASN A 68 3.14 -20.62 -10.99
C ASN A 68 4.59 -20.36 -10.53
N ARG A 69 4.79 -19.39 -9.64
CA ARG A 69 6.08 -19.08 -8.99
C ARG A 69 5.96 -19.00 -7.46
N ASN A 70 4.80 -19.31 -6.91
CA ASN A 70 4.59 -19.36 -5.47
C ASN A 70 5.18 -20.72 -5.04
N VAL A 71 6.36 -20.67 -4.41
CA VAL A 71 7.07 -21.84 -3.86
C VAL A 71 7.06 -21.73 -2.35
#